data_AF-A0A7R6Z667-F1
#
_entry.id   AF-A0A7R6Z667-F1
#
_cell.length_a   1.000
_cell.length_b   1.000
_cell.length_c   1.000
_cell.angle_alpha   90.00
_cell.angle_beta   90.00
_cell.angle_gamma   90.00
#
_symmetry.space_group_name_H-M   'P 1'
#
loop_
_entity.id
_entity.type
_entity.pdbx_description
1 polymer ?
#
loop_
_entity_poly.entity_id
_entity_poly.type
_entity_poly.pdbx_seq_one_letter_code
_entity_poly.pdbx_strand_id
1 'polypeptide(L)'
;MSKGKLSVSDFPIAPRRPKPAISKAAMKPASVSVGAEVRTAAREPAAALVSETDATRERPRRSLPNPSGEERKSKAVERALAQEEGRYRLRDLKRAHTREAKHYVNCPLDYDTKLRLQKAAFDNDIKMTVIIKAAINQFLRDNGY
;
A
#
# COMPACT_ATOMS: atom_id res chain seq x y z
N MET A 1 4.26 35.21 -14.56
CA MET A 1 4.16 33.74 -14.74
C MET A 1 3.74 33.11 -13.41
N SER A 2 2.45 33.03 -13.11
CA SER A 2 1.92 32.45 -11.87
C SER A 2 1.88 30.93 -11.96
N LYS A 3 2.59 30.23 -11.06
CA LYS A 3 2.54 28.76 -10.95
C LYS A 3 1.16 28.34 -10.45
N GLY A 4 0.37 27.72 -11.33
CA GLY A 4 -0.93 27.15 -11.00
C GLY A 4 -0.77 26.03 -9.97
N LYS A 5 -1.58 26.07 -8.90
CA LYS A 5 -1.67 25.02 -7.89
C LYS A 5 -2.43 23.85 -8.51
N LEU A 6 -1.72 22.78 -8.88
CA LEU A 6 -2.36 21.53 -9.30
C LEU A 6 -3.01 20.88 -8.08
N SER A 7 -4.30 20.60 -8.19
CA SER A 7 -5.15 20.00 -7.18
C SER A 7 -5.42 18.54 -7.52
N VAL A 8 -5.75 17.72 -6.51
CA VAL A 8 -6.02 16.27 -6.69
C VAL A 8 -7.22 16.02 -7.61
N SER A 9 -8.10 17.01 -7.77
CA SER A 9 -9.23 17.01 -8.72
C SER A 9 -8.83 17.14 -10.19
N ASP A 10 -7.59 17.51 -10.51
CA ASP A 10 -7.13 17.70 -11.90
C ASP A 10 -6.76 16.38 -12.60
N PHE A 11 -6.84 15.26 -11.89
CA PHE A 11 -6.55 13.93 -12.44
C PHE A 11 -7.85 13.14 -12.66
N PRO A 12 -8.12 12.63 -13.89
CA PRO A 12 -9.31 11.85 -14.16
C PRO A 12 -9.24 10.49 -13.44
N ILE A 13 -10.13 10.28 -12.47
CA ILE A 13 -10.30 9.02 -11.74
C ILE A 13 -11.34 8.16 -12.47
N ALA A 14 -10.93 7.01 -12.96
CA ALA A 14 -11.83 6.06 -13.61
C ALA A 14 -12.88 5.50 -12.61
N PRO A 15 -14.14 5.26 -13.05
CA PRO A 15 -15.18 4.75 -12.19
C PRO A 15 -14.85 3.33 -11.69
N ARG A 16 -14.99 3.12 -10.39
CA ARG A 16 -14.73 1.81 -9.77
C ARG A 16 -15.89 0.87 -10.10
N ARG A 17 -15.56 -0.30 -10.67
CA ARG A 17 -16.52 -1.38 -10.92
C ARG A 17 -17.12 -1.83 -9.56
N PRO A 18 -18.45 -1.86 -9.39
CA PRO A 18 -19.05 -2.30 -8.15
C PRO A 18 -18.70 -3.76 -7.88
N LYS A 19 -18.25 -4.06 -6.66
CA LYS A 19 -18.04 -5.44 -6.21
C LYS A 19 -19.41 -6.15 -6.14
N PRO A 20 -19.54 -7.39 -6.63
CA PRO A 20 -20.75 -8.15 -6.43
C PRO A 20 -20.97 -8.37 -4.93
N ALA A 21 -22.19 -8.13 -4.48
CA ALA A 21 -22.61 -8.35 -3.12
C ALA A 21 -22.51 -9.84 -2.78
N ILE A 22 -21.62 -10.20 -1.86
CA ILE A 22 -21.62 -11.52 -1.24
C ILE A 22 -22.85 -11.54 -0.32
N SER A 23 -23.84 -12.34 -0.70
CA SER A 23 -25.05 -12.59 0.06
C SER A 23 -24.69 -13.10 1.46
N LYS A 24 -25.22 -12.42 2.48
CA LYS A 24 -25.31 -12.96 3.84
C LYS A 24 -26.40 -14.03 3.85
N ALA A 25 -26.01 -15.29 3.83
CA ALA A 25 -26.89 -16.39 4.21
C ALA A 25 -26.07 -17.53 4.85
N ALA A 26 -26.63 -18.07 5.92
CA ALA A 26 -26.29 -19.31 6.62
C ALA A 26 -25.07 -19.32 7.57
N MET A 27 -25.42 -19.31 8.86
CA MET A 27 -24.60 -19.74 9.99
C MET A 27 -24.47 -21.28 10.04
N LYS A 28 -23.33 -21.71 10.61
CA LYS A 28 -23.06 -22.96 11.39
C LYS A 28 -22.55 -24.24 10.68
N PRO A 29 -21.75 -25.07 11.41
CA PRO A 29 -20.59 -25.81 10.89
C PRO A 29 -20.69 -27.36 11.06
N ALA A 30 -19.58 -28.07 10.80
CA ALA A 30 -19.34 -29.53 10.85
C ALA A 30 -19.71 -30.26 9.54
N SER A 31 -19.06 -31.32 9.04
CA SER A 31 -17.91 -32.14 9.42
C SER A 31 -17.80 -33.25 8.33
N VAL A 32 -16.57 -33.70 8.02
CA VAL A 32 -16.19 -35.11 7.73
C VAL A 32 -16.57 -35.79 6.39
N SER A 33 -15.52 -36.38 5.78
CA SER A 33 -15.42 -37.61 4.96
C SER A 33 -16.04 -37.66 3.55
N VAL A 34 -15.29 -37.95 2.47
CA VAL A 34 -14.75 -39.24 1.94
C VAL A 34 -15.53 -39.63 0.67
N GLY A 35 -14.80 -39.93 -0.41
CA GLY A 35 -15.10 -41.14 -1.20
C GLY A 35 -15.57 -40.97 -2.64
N ALA A 36 -14.74 -41.51 -3.55
CA ALA A 36 -15.04 -42.23 -4.80
C ALA A 36 -15.64 -41.45 -5.99
N GLU A 37 -14.92 -41.24 -7.09
CA GLU A 37 -14.48 -42.19 -8.16
C GLU A 37 -15.58 -42.65 -9.14
N VAL A 38 -15.17 -42.68 -10.42
CA VAL A 38 -15.58 -43.55 -11.55
C VAL A 38 -16.39 -42.93 -12.72
N ARG A 39 -15.63 -42.66 -13.81
CA ARG A 39 -15.77 -43.06 -15.24
C ARG A 39 -17.16 -42.97 -15.91
N THR A 40 -17.31 -42.43 -17.13
CA THR A 40 -17.01 -43.04 -18.45
C THR A 40 -17.56 -42.07 -19.53
N ALA A 41 -16.81 -41.63 -20.54
CA ALA A 41 -16.53 -42.24 -21.85
C ALA A 41 -17.29 -41.56 -23.03
N ALA A 42 -16.48 -41.04 -23.96
CA ALA A 42 -16.61 -41.03 -25.43
C ALA A 42 -17.84 -40.40 -26.12
N ARG A 43 -17.59 -39.46 -27.06
CA ARG A 43 -17.56 -39.72 -28.53
C ARG A 43 -17.60 -38.42 -29.36
N GLU A 44 -16.48 -38.11 -30.02
CA GLU A 44 -16.37 -37.33 -31.29
C GLU A 44 -16.94 -38.14 -32.49
N PRO A 45 -17.06 -37.65 -33.75
CA PRO A 45 -16.47 -36.44 -34.37
C PRO A 45 -17.42 -35.65 -35.32
N ALA A 46 -17.00 -34.47 -35.76
CA ALA A 46 -17.41 -33.93 -37.07
C ALA A 46 -16.27 -33.10 -37.66
N ALA A 47 -15.69 -33.62 -38.74
CA ALA A 47 -14.64 -32.99 -39.54
C ALA A 47 -15.20 -31.85 -40.40
N ALA A 48 -14.39 -30.79 -40.58
CA ALA A 48 -14.47 -29.94 -41.76
C ALA A 48 -13.05 -29.68 -42.25
N LEU A 49 -12.74 -30.34 -43.36
CA LEU A 49 -11.59 -30.16 -44.23
C LEU A 49 -11.74 -28.81 -44.94
N VAL A 50 -10.74 -27.94 -44.90
CA VAL A 50 -10.57 -26.89 -45.91
C VAL A 50 -9.09 -26.70 -46.22
N SER A 51 -8.84 -26.76 -47.51
CA SER A 51 -7.59 -26.95 -48.26
C SER A 51 -6.55 -25.84 -48.09
N GLU A 52 -5.29 -26.27 -48.12
CA GLU A 52 -4.16 -25.47 -48.57
C GLU A 52 -4.38 -25.01 -50.02
N THR A 53 -4.21 -23.72 -50.27
CA THR A 53 -3.56 -23.11 -51.46
C THR A 53 -3.76 -21.60 -51.39
N ASP A 54 -2.73 -20.88 -50.95
CA ASP A 54 -2.23 -19.70 -51.68
C ASP A 54 -0.98 -19.15 -51.00
N ALA A 55 0.17 -19.54 -51.56
CA ALA A 55 1.40 -18.78 -51.39
C ALA A 55 1.25 -17.46 -52.16
N THR A 56 1.90 -16.40 -51.65
CA THR A 56 2.13 -15.09 -52.31
C THR A 56 1.15 -13.97 -51.96
N ARG A 57 1.16 -13.55 -50.69
CA ARG A 57 1.07 -12.11 -50.38
C ARG A 57 1.87 -11.79 -49.12
N GLU A 58 3.19 -11.67 -49.28
CA GLU A 58 4.03 -11.03 -48.27
C GLU A 58 3.63 -9.55 -48.16
N ARG A 59 2.73 -9.25 -47.22
CA ARG A 59 2.70 -7.92 -46.62
C ARG A 59 3.91 -7.83 -45.69
N PRO A 60 4.80 -6.84 -45.84
CA PRO A 60 5.85 -6.62 -44.87
C PRO A 60 5.17 -6.25 -43.55
N ARG A 61 5.06 -7.21 -42.64
CA ARG A 61 4.74 -6.91 -41.25
C ARG A 61 5.87 -6.00 -40.81
N ARG A 62 5.59 -4.70 -40.65
CA ARG A 62 6.46 -3.80 -39.91
C ARG A 62 6.43 -4.26 -38.46
N SER A 63 7.09 -5.37 -38.18
CA SER A 63 7.35 -5.84 -36.83
C SER A 63 8.34 -4.85 -36.26
N LEU A 64 7.88 -4.04 -35.31
CA LEU A 64 8.79 -3.33 -34.43
C LEU A 64 9.83 -4.37 -33.92
N PRO A 65 11.12 -4.02 -33.86
CA PRO A 65 12.12 -4.92 -33.31
C PRO A 65 11.66 -5.36 -31.93
N ASN A 66 11.28 -6.63 -31.82
CA ASN A 66 10.92 -7.20 -30.54
C ASN A 66 12.19 -7.17 -29.71
N PRO A 67 12.23 -6.43 -28.58
CA PRO A 67 13.44 -6.37 -27.76
C PRO A 67 13.84 -7.79 -27.38
N SER A 68 15.15 -8.06 -27.41
CA SER A 68 15.67 -9.41 -27.18
C SER A 68 15.25 -9.92 -25.80
N GLY A 69 15.24 -11.24 -25.62
CA GLY A 69 14.87 -11.85 -24.33
C GLY A 69 15.71 -11.32 -23.16
N GLU A 70 16.96 -10.94 -23.42
CA GLU A 70 17.89 -10.35 -22.45
C GLU A 70 17.56 -8.89 -22.15
N GLU A 71 17.24 -8.07 -23.16
CA GLU A 71 16.82 -6.68 -22.96
C GLU A 71 15.50 -6.55 -22.21
N ARG A 72 14.59 -7.52 -22.37
CA ARG A 72 13.34 -7.56 -21.58
C ARG A 72 13.62 -7.87 -20.12
N LYS A 73 14.56 -8.79 -19.85
CA LYS A 73 14.99 -9.13 -18.49
C LYS A 73 15.70 -7.96 -17.84
N SER A 74 16.62 -7.29 -18.52
CA SER A 74 17.32 -6.12 -17.97
C SER A 74 16.36 -4.98 -17.62
N LYS A 75 15.43 -4.64 -18.53
CA LYS A 75 14.39 -3.63 -18.27
C LYS A 75 13.42 -4.04 -17.15
N ALA A 76 13.13 -5.33 -17.01
CA ALA A 76 12.30 -5.83 -15.90
C ALA A 76 13.02 -5.70 -14.56
N VAL A 77 14.32 -6.03 -14.51
CA VAL A 77 15.16 -5.88 -13.32
C VAL A 77 15.32 -4.41 -12.95
N GLU A 78 15.58 -3.54 -13.92
CA GLU A 78 15.68 -2.09 -13.69
C GLU A 78 14.39 -1.50 -13.13
N ARG A 79 13.23 -1.92 -13.67
CA ARG A 79 11.92 -1.52 -13.12
C ARG A 79 11.68 -2.07 -11.72
N ALA A 80 12.12 -3.29 -11.43
CA ALA A 80 12.01 -3.87 -10.10
C ALA A 80 12.86 -3.10 -9.08
N LEU A 81 14.12 -2.78 -9.43
CA LEU A 81 15.01 -1.97 -8.61
C LEU A 81 14.43 -0.56 -8.36
N ALA A 82 13.91 0.11 -9.39
CA ALA A 82 13.29 1.42 -9.25
C ALA A 82 12.05 1.39 -8.32
N GLN A 83 11.25 0.32 -8.36
CA GLN A 83 10.13 0.15 -7.44
C GLN A 83 10.57 -0.12 -6.00
N GLU A 84 11.64 -0.89 -5.82
CA GLU A 84 12.25 -1.12 -4.50
C GLU A 84 12.79 0.17 -3.92
N GLU A 85 13.55 0.96 -4.69
CA GLU A 85 14.03 2.28 -4.27
C GLU A 85 12.90 3.21 -3.85
N GLY A 86 11.80 3.24 -4.61
CA GLY A 86 10.61 4.03 -4.25
C GLY A 86 10.00 3.60 -2.91
N ARG A 87 9.97 2.29 -2.63
CA ARG A 87 9.51 1.76 -1.34
C ARG A 87 10.47 2.10 -0.19
N TYR A 88 11.77 2.02 -0.43
CA TYR A 88 12.78 2.38 0.57
C TYR A 88 12.71 3.87 0.92
N ARG A 89 12.69 4.76 -0.08
CA ARG A 89 12.55 6.21 0.13
C ARG A 89 11.30 6.57 0.93
N LEU A 90 10.16 5.92 0.66
CA LEU A 90 8.92 6.16 1.41
C LEU A 90 9.02 5.70 2.88
N ARG A 91 9.68 4.55 3.12
CA ARG A 91 9.92 4.06 4.48
C ARG A 91 10.85 4.99 5.25
N ASP A 92 11.89 5.50 4.60
CA ASP A 92 12.84 6.42 5.20
C ASP A 92 12.20 7.77 5.50
N LEU A 93 11.39 8.31 4.59
CA LEU A 93 10.62 9.54 4.83
C LEU A 93 9.66 9.36 6.02
N LYS A 94 8.97 8.22 6.10
CA LYS A 94 8.11 7.90 7.26
C LYS A 94 8.92 7.83 8.56
N ARG A 95 10.11 7.22 8.54
CA ARG A 95 11.01 7.14 9.71
C ARG A 95 11.54 8.53 10.09
N ALA A 96 11.94 9.34 9.11
CA ALA A 96 12.39 10.71 9.32
C ALA A 96 11.29 11.55 9.98
N HIS A 97 10.07 11.56 9.44
CA HIS A 97 8.93 12.25 10.03
C HIS A 97 8.65 11.78 11.47
N THR A 98 8.74 10.48 11.76
CA THR A 98 8.56 9.98 13.14
C THR A 98 9.69 10.38 14.10
N ARG A 99 10.88 10.70 13.60
CA ARG A 99 12.03 11.17 14.40
C ARG A 99 11.99 12.69 14.57
N GLU A 100 11.73 13.43 13.50
CA GLU A 100 11.53 14.88 13.52
C GLU A 100 10.34 15.27 14.39
N ALA A 101 9.28 14.45 14.46
CA ALA A 101 8.18 14.70 15.39
C ALA A 101 8.55 14.49 16.88
N LYS A 102 9.70 13.89 17.19
CA LYS A 102 10.11 13.50 18.55
C LYS A 102 11.39 14.22 18.95
N HIS A 103 11.24 15.47 19.38
CA HIS A 103 12.30 16.21 20.04
C HIS A 103 12.32 15.85 21.52
N TYR A 104 13.47 15.39 22.02
CA TYR A 104 13.67 15.08 23.43
C TYR A 104 14.44 16.21 24.10
N VAL A 105 13.95 16.62 25.26
CA VAL A 105 14.59 17.62 26.12
C VAL A 105 14.88 16.97 27.47
N ASN A 106 16.13 17.05 27.93
CA ASN A 106 16.49 16.66 29.28
C ASN A 106 16.34 17.88 30.20
N CYS A 107 15.46 17.78 31.20
CA CYS A 107 15.15 18.86 32.13
C CYS A 107 15.39 18.37 33.57
N PRO A 108 16.40 18.90 34.27
CA PRO A 108 16.55 18.64 35.70
C PRO A 108 15.39 19.32 36.45
N LEU A 109 14.74 18.57 37.33
CA LEU A 109 13.66 19.06 38.19
C LEU A 109 14.04 18.86 39.65
N ASP A 110 13.68 19.82 40.49
CA ASP A 110 13.77 19.68 41.93
C ASP A 110 12.93 18.50 42.42
N TYR A 111 13.36 17.91 43.53
CA TYR A 111 12.71 16.75 44.12
C TYR A 111 11.22 16.99 44.37
N ASP A 112 10.87 18.13 44.97
CA ASP A 112 9.49 18.49 45.30
C ASP A 112 8.61 18.68 44.07
N THR A 113 9.18 19.24 42.99
CA THR A 113 8.47 19.43 41.73
C THR A 113 8.24 18.10 41.03
N LYS A 114 9.24 17.21 41.04
CA LYS A 114 9.10 15.84 40.55
C LYS A 114 8.05 15.05 41.35
N LEU A 115 8.01 15.21 42.67
CA LEU A 115 7.03 14.57 43.55
C LEU A 115 5.60 15.04 43.25
N ARG A 116 5.40 16.36 43.10
CA ARG A 116 4.09 16.92 42.71
C ARG A 116 3.63 16.42 41.34
N LEU A 117 4.54 16.37 40.38
CA LEU A 117 4.26 15.82 39.05
C LEU A 117 3.91 14.33 39.11
N GLN A 118 4.60 13.55 39.95
CA GLN A 118 4.31 12.14 40.16
C GLN A 118 2.94 11.93 40.77
N LYS A 119 2.59 12.70 41.80
CA LYS A 119 1.28 12.65 42.42
C LYS A 119 0.18 13.00 41.42
N ALA A 120 0.32 14.10 40.68
CA ALA A 120 -0.66 14.49 39.66
C ALA A 120 -0.80 13.45 38.54
N ALA A 121 0.29 12.80 38.14
CA ALA A 121 0.27 11.71 37.17
C ALA A 121 -0.50 10.50 37.67
N PHE A 122 -0.29 10.12 38.94
CA PHE A 122 -0.97 9.01 39.59
C PHE A 122 -2.46 9.30 39.79
N ASP A 123 -2.81 10.45 40.35
CA ASP A 123 -4.20 10.82 40.67
C ASP A 123 -5.09 10.95 39.42
N ASN A 124 -4.50 11.29 38.26
CA ASN A 124 -5.24 11.43 36.99
C ASN A 124 -5.06 10.25 36.03
N ASP A 125 -4.31 9.21 36.41
CA ASP A 125 -3.95 8.07 35.55
C ASP A 125 -3.32 8.47 34.19
N ILE A 126 -2.54 9.56 34.19
CA ILE A 126 -1.90 10.12 32.99
C ILE A 126 -0.38 10.09 33.14
N LYS A 127 0.34 9.84 32.04
CA LYS A 127 1.81 9.89 32.05
C LYS A 127 2.32 11.30 32.35
N MET A 128 3.35 11.41 33.20
CA MET A 128 4.03 12.68 33.52
C MET A 128 4.38 13.51 32.28
N THR A 129 4.77 12.86 31.18
CA THR A 129 5.16 13.52 29.92
C THR A 129 4.01 14.29 29.26
N VAL A 130 2.77 13.83 29.43
CA VAL A 130 1.57 14.50 28.89
C VAL A 130 1.28 15.76 29.70
N ILE A 131 1.42 15.69 31.02
CA ILE A 131 1.25 16.84 31.92
C ILE A 131 2.31 17.91 31.62
N ILE A 132 3.58 17.51 31.50
CA ILE A 132 4.67 18.45 31.13
C ILE A 132 4.38 19.09 29.77
N LYS A 133 3.97 18.31 28.78
CA LYS A 133 3.65 18.86 27.45
C LYS A 133 2.51 19.87 27.51
N ALA A 134 1.45 19.57 28.26
CA ALA A 134 0.32 20.48 28.44
C ALA A 134 0.75 21.76 29.16
N ALA A 135 1.54 21.65 30.23
CA ALA A 135 2.07 22.77 30.99
C ALA A 135 2.99 23.68 30.14
N ILE A 136 3.89 23.10 29.34
CA ILE A 136 4.74 23.86 28.42
C ILE A 136 3.88 24.58 27.38
N ASN A 137 2.94 23.89 26.74
CA ASN A 137 2.08 24.51 25.73
C ASN A 137 1.25 25.65 26.31
N GLN A 138 0.73 25.49 27.53
CA GLN A 138 0.01 26.54 28.23
C GLN A 138 0.94 27.72 28.53
N PHE A 139 2.12 27.47 29.11
CA PHE A 139 3.09 28.52 29.39
C PHE A 139 3.52 29.29 28.14
N LEU A 140 3.78 28.59 27.01
CA LEU A 140 4.15 29.25 25.76
C LEU A 140 3.02 30.13 25.22
N ARG A 141 1.78 29.62 25.21
CA ARG A 141 0.60 30.38 24.78
C ARG A 141 0.34 31.61 25.65
N ASP A 142 0.41 31.44 26.96
CA ASP A 142 0.13 32.52 27.93
C ASP A 142 1.16 33.65 27.83
N ASN A 143 2.39 33.34 27.41
CA ASN A 143 3.47 34.32 27.22
C ASN A 143 3.68 34.74 25.75
N GLY A 144 2.87 34.24 24.82
CA GLY A 144 2.93 34.62 23.40
C GLY A 144 4.14 34.10 22.62
N TYR A 145 4.75 33.00 23.08
CA TYR A 145 5.83 32.30 22.37
C TYR A 145 5.33 31.36 21.28
#